data_AF-H2XQZ0-F1
#
_entry.id   AF-H2XQZ0-F1
#
_cell.length_a   1.000
_cell.length_b   1.000
_cell.length_c   1.000
_cell.angle_alpha   90.00
_cell.angle_beta   90.00
_cell.angle_gamma   90.00
#
_symmetry.space_group_name_H-M   'P 1'
#
loop_
_entity.id
_entity.type
_entity.pdbx_description
1 polymer ?
#
loop_
_entity_poly.entity_id
_entity_poly.type
_entity_poly.pdbx_seq_one_letter_code
_entity_poly.pdbx_strand_id
1 'polypeptide(L)'
;MNPGPNGMAQNGVPFGDTRYVREWLKISGEVHPPTHEHPKRPIQGLECPRSEVSGSRFWGFIAKLCGTPERFFQNCFVHNYCPLAFMTKTGKNIIPAALPAVDRRSLEAICDSALLQCVRVLRAQIVVAVGKYAADRVTHVLRVSGDESSASIRVERILHPSPASPQANTGWEEIVTQQLRNSGVLQHLQQPC
;
A
#
# COMPACT_ATOMS: atom_id res chain seq x y z
N MET A 1 0.89 2.06 -3.57
CA MET A 1 1.70 2.94 -4.45
C MET A 1 2.13 4.17 -3.67
N ASN A 2 1.19 5.05 -3.33
CA ASN A 2 1.40 6.20 -2.47
C ASN A 2 0.11 6.47 -1.65
N PRO A 3 0.13 7.38 -0.66
CA PRO A 3 -1.02 7.66 0.19
C PRO A 3 -2.28 8.07 -0.59
N GLY A 4 -3.42 7.50 -0.20
CA GLY A 4 -4.74 8.02 -0.58
C GLY A 4 -5.16 9.18 0.35
N PRO A 5 -5.95 10.15 -0.15
CA PRO A 5 -6.24 11.41 0.56
C PRO A 5 -7.05 11.24 1.86
N ASN A 6 -7.86 10.17 1.94
CA ASN A 6 -8.68 9.86 3.13
C ASN A 6 -8.10 8.69 3.94
N GLY A 7 -6.97 8.13 3.53
CA GLY A 7 -6.37 6.95 4.14
C GLY A 7 -5.07 7.31 4.85
N MET A 8 -3.95 6.77 4.35
CA MET A 8 -2.61 7.05 4.88
C MET A 8 -2.29 8.56 5.01
N ALA A 9 -2.82 9.42 4.15
CA ALA A 9 -2.60 10.87 4.29
C ALA A 9 -3.21 11.45 5.59
N GLN A 10 -4.23 10.78 6.15
CA GLN A 10 -4.88 11.18 7.39
C GLN A 10 -4.23 10.57 8.62
N ASN A 11 -3.66 9.36 8.54
CA ASN A 11 -3.25 8.60 9.74
C ASN A 11 -1.88 7.92 9.66
N GLY A 12 -1.13 8.11 8.57
CA GLY A 12 0.21 7.55 8.41
C GLY A 12 0.28 6.04 8.13
N VAL A 13 -0.83 5.31 8.18
CA VAL A 13 -0.85 3.86 7.96
C VAL A 13 -1.10 3.54 6.47
N PRO A 14 -0.26 2.71 5.82
CA PRO A 14 -0.52 2.26 4.44
C PRO A 14 -1.91 1.62 4.29
N PHE A 15 -2.63 1.99 3.22
CA PHE A 15 -4.04 1.60 3.05
C PHE A 15 -4.93 1.95 4.25
N GLY A 16 -4.55 2.91 5.08
CA GLY A 16 -5.14 3.15 6.38
C GLY A 16 -6.53 3.77 6.30
N ASP A 17 -7.57 2.99 6.09
CA ASP A 17 -8.92 3.42 6.44
C ASP A 17 -9.03 3.61 7.96
N THR A 18 -9.42 4.79 8.40
CA THR A 18 -9.40 5.19 9.81
C THR A 18 -10.14 4.23 10.73
N ARG A 19 -11.24 3.61 10.26
CA ARG A 19 -11.99 2.64 11.06
C ARG A 19 -11.13 1.42 11.35
N TYR A 20 -10.52 0.82 10.33
CA TYR A 20 -9.65 -0.35 10.51
C TYR A 20 -8.38 -0.02 11.28
N VAL A 21 -7.80 1.17 11.06
CA VAL A 21 -6.63 1.62 11.81
C VAL A 21 -6.91 1.69 13.31
N ARG A 22 -8.05 2.24 13.72
CA ARG A 22 -8.43 2.36 15.14
C ARG A 22 -8.96 1.05 15.71
N GLU A 23 -9.91 0.43 15.03
CA GLU A 23 -10.70 -0.66 15.60
C GLU A 23 -10.02 -2.02 15.45
N TRP A 24 -9.28 -2.25 14.36
CA TRP A 24 -8.64 -3.54 14.11
C TRP A 24 -7.14 -3.49 14.40
N LEU A 25 -6.39 -2.54 13.81
CA LEU A 25 -4.95 -2.38 14.06
C LEU A 25 -4.62 -1.81 15.44
N LYS A 26 -5.60 -1.25 16.15
CA LYS A 26 -5.46 -0.63 17.48
C LYS A 26 -4.40 0.48 17.54
N ILE A 27 -4.16 1.16 16.42
CA ILE A 27 -3.23 2.29 16.36
C ILE A 27 -3.98 3.55 16.79
N SER A 28 -3.36 4.29 17.71
CA SER A 28 -3.81 5.59 18.18
C SER A 28 -2.63 6.57 18.16
N GLY A 29 -2.92 7.86 18.13
CA GLY A 29 -1.91 8.90 18.11
C GLY A 29 -2.45 10.22 17.59
N GLU A 30 -1.65 11.27 17.78
CA GLU A 30 -1.95 12.60 17.25
C GLU A 30 -1.40 12.75 15.83
N VAL A 31 -2.16 13.45 14.99
CA VAL A 31 -1.75 13.79 13.63
C VAL A 31 -1.88 15.29 13.47
N HIS A 32 -0.77 15.93 13.11
CA HIS A 32 -0.75 17.36 12.83
C HIS A 32 -0.89 17.63 11.34
N PRO A 33 -1.57 18.73 10.96
CA PRO A 33 -1.68 19.12 9.56
C PRO A 33 -0.33 19.52 8.97
N PRO A 34 -0.14 19.39 7.65
CA PRO A 34 1.03 19.94 6.97
C PRO A 34 1.02 21.48 7.04
N THR A 35 2.17 22.11 6.81
CA THR A 35 2.32 23.59 6.82
C THR A 35 1.34 24.29 5.87
N HIS A 36 1.00 23.64 4.76
CA HIS A 36 0.03 24.15 3.79
C HIS A 36 -1.02 23.09 3.49
N GLU A 37 -2.28 23.42 3.72
CA GLU A 37 -3.41 22.55 3.43
C GLU A 37 -4.27 23.13 2.32
N HIS A 38 -4.69 22.27 1.40
CA HIS A 38 -5.72 22.64 0.46
C HIS A 38 -7.10 22.53 1.16
N PRO A 39 -7.99 23.54 1.08
CA PRO A 39 -9.27 23.52 1.82
C PRO A 39 -10.18 22.30 1.54
N LYS A 40 -10.07 21.71 0.34
CA LYS A 40 -10.79 20.46 -0.03
C LYS A 40 -10.14 19.16 0.47
N ARG A 41 -8.97 19.24 1.10
CA ARG A 41 -8.16 18.11 1.57
C ARG A 41 -7.61 18.38 2.98
N PRO A 42 -8.47 18.71 3.97
CA PRO A 42 -8.00 18.88 5.34
C PRO A 42 -7.48 17.54 5.89
N ILE A 43 -6.44 17.62 6.72
CA ILE A 43 -5.97 16.52 7.56
C ILE A 43 -6.68 16.58 8.90
N GLN A 44 -7.48 15.56 9.17
CA GLN A 44 -8.32 15.42 10.36
C GLN A 44 -7.87 14.25 11.24
N GLY A 45 -6.72 13.64 10.93
CA GLY A 45 -6.16 12.57 11.74
C GLY A 45 -7.00 11.30 11.74
N LEU A 46 -6.98 10.62 12.90
CA LEU A 46 -7.81 9.46 13.21
C LEU A 46 -9.29 9.81 13.45
N GLU A 47 -9.68 11.09 13.33
CA GLU A 47 -11.08 11.54 13.36
C GLU A 47 -11.62 11.89 11.97
N CYS A 48 -10.87 11.61 10.89
CA CYS A 48 -11.38 11.75 9.52
C CYS A 48 -12.66 10.90 9.33
N PRO A 49 -13.82 11.52 9.04
CA PRO A 49 -15.09 10.80 8.94
C PRO A 49 -15.24 10.08 7.58
N ARG A 50 -14.34 10.33 6.64
CA ARG A 50 -14.38 9.77 5.30
C ARG A 50 -13.65 8.43 5.27
N SER A 51 -14.35 7.40 4.84
CA SER A 51 -13.73 6.11 4.53
C SER A 51 -12.83 6.20 3.28
N GLU A 52 -11.75 5.43 3.30
CA GLU A 52 -10.89 5.19 2.14
C GLU A 52 -11.21 3.80 1.59
N VAL A 53 -11.97 3.74 0.49
CA VAL A 53 -12.53 2.49 -0.07
C VAL A 53 -11.46 1.43 -0.33
N SER A 54 -10.28 1.82 -0.84
CA SER A 54 -9.20 0.88 -1.14
C SER A 54 -8.66 0.25 0.14
N GLY A 55 -8.49 1.06 1.18
CA GLY A 55 -8.04 0.67 2.51
C GLY A 55 -9.07 -0.16 3.27
N SER A 56 -10.34 0.21 3.18
CA SER A 56 -11.45 -0.57 3.73
C SER A 56 -11.51 -1.97 3.12
N ARG A 57 -11.36 -2.09 1.79
CA ARG A 57 -11.27 -3.38 1.10
C ARG A 57 -10.03 -4.15 1.53
N PHE A 58 -8.87 -3.49 1.55
CA PHE A 58 -7.60 -4.12 1.90
C PHE A 58 -7.61 -4.68 3.34
N TRP A 59 -7.81 -3.82 4.34
CA TRP A 59 -7.77 -4.25 5.74
C TRP A 59 -8.97 -5.09 6.13
N GLY A 60 -10.15 -4.89 5.52
CA GLY A 60 -11.29 -5.78 5.71
C GLY A 60 -11.03 -7.20 5.24
N PHE A 61 -10.40 -7.35 4.07
CA PHE A 61 -9.99 -8.65 3.55
C PHE A 61 -8.94 -9.32 4.45
N ILE A 62 -7.91 -8.59 4.87
CA ILE A 62 -6.88 -9.12 5.77
C ILE A 62 -7.48 -9.51 7.12
N ALA A 63 -8.37 -8.70 7.69
CA ALA A 63 -9.06 -8.99 8.94
C ALA A 63 -9.90 -10.27 8.85
N LYS A 64 -10.64 -10.47 7.74
CA LYS A 64 -11.40 -11.70 7.49
C LYS A 64 -10.50 -12.93 7.40
N LEU A 65 -9.34 -12.83 6.74
CA LEU A 65 -8.42 -13.95 6.56
C LEU A 65 -7.65 -14.31 7.84
N CYS A 66 -7.16 -13.30 8.56
CA CYS A 66 -6.20 -13.50 9.64
C CYS A 66 -6.89 -13.51 11.02
N GLY A 67 -8.07 -12.89 11.14
CA GLY A 67 -8.76 -12.67 12.41
C GLY A 67 -8.15 -11.52 13.22
N THR A 68 -6.86 -11.62 13.57
CA THR A 68 -6.15 -10.61 14.37
C THR A 68 -4.97 -9.98 13.62
N PRO A 69 -4.57 -8.73 13.97
CA PRO A 69 -3.39 -8.09 13.39
C PRO A 69 -2.11 -8.90 13.61
N GLU A 70 -1.92 -9.49 14.79
CA GLU A 70 -0.70 -10.22 15.15
C GLU A 70 -0.47 -11.40 14.22
N ARG A 71 -1.53 -12.11 13.84
CA ARG A 71 -1.46 -13.22 12.89
C ARG A 71 -1.02 -12.76 11.50
N PHE A 72 -1.50 -11.61 11.05
CA PHE A 72 -1.07 -11.02 9.79
C PHE A 72 0.41 -10.58 9.87
N PHE A 73 0.76 -9.80 10.89
CA PHE A 73 2.10 -9.22 11.03
C PHE A 73 3.19 -10.21 11.46
N GLN A 74 2.82 -11.44 11.83
CA GLN A 74 3.79 -12.51 12.10
C GLN A 74 4.71 -12.77 10.90
N ASN A 75 4.16 -12.73 9.68
CA ASN A 75 4.89 -13.04 8.45
C ASN A 75 4.81 -11.93 7.39
N CYS A 76 3.94 -10.92 7.58
CA CYS A 76 3.67 -9.90 6.58
C CYS A 76 3.93 -8.49 7.11
N PHE A 77 4.21 -7.57 6.19
CA PHE A 77 4.29 -6.15 6.47
C PHE A 77 3.74 -5.37 5.29
N VAL A 78 3.17 -4.19 5.53
CA VAL A 78 2.58 -3.35 4.48
C VAL A 78 3.36 -2.04 4.40
N HIS A 79 3.76 -1.67 3.19
CA HIS A 79 4.49 -0.44 2.93
C HIS A 79 4.05 0.22 1.62
N ASN A 80 4.18 1.54 1.54
CA ASN A 80 3.97 2.28 0.30
C ASN A 80 5.32 2.59 -0.34
N TYR A 81 5.43 2.38 -1.65
CA TYR A 81 6.64 2.71 -2.40
C TYR A 81 7.04 4.18 -2.30
N CYS A 82 6.06 5.09 -2.42
CA CYS A 82 6.27 6.52 -2.29
C CYS A 82 5.43 7.04 -1.12
N PRO A 83 6.01 7.72 -0.11
CA PRO A 83 5.26 8.21 1.04
C PRO A 83 4.53 9.54 0.76
N LEU A 84 4.71 10.14 -0.41
CA LEU A 84 4.19 11.48 -0.72
C LEU A 84 2.81 11.42 -1.39
N ALA A 85 1.94 12.35 -1.00
CA ALA A 85 0.67 12.62 -1.67
C ALA A 85 0.79 13.91 -2.49
N PHE A 86 0.41 13.87 -3.76
CA PHE A 86 0.47 15.03 -4.65
C PHE A 86 -0.95 15.45 -5.05
N MET A 87 -1.15 16.75 -5.23
CA MET A 87 -2.43 17.28 -5.72
C MET A 87 -2.26 18.53 -6.58
N THR A 88 -3.24 18.77 -7.45
CA THR A 88 -3.34 20.01 -8.22
C THR A 88 -3.74 21.18 -7.32
N LYS A 89 -3.66 22.41 -7.84
CA LYS A 89 -4.22 23.63 -7.22
C LYS A 89 -5.72 23.54 -6.91
N THR A 90 -6.45 22.60 -7.52
CA THR A 90 -7.89 22.37 -7.27
C THR A 90 -8.15 21.26 -6.24
N GLY A 91 -7.09 20.67 -5.67
CA GLY A 91 -7.15 19.56 -4.72
C GLY A 91 -7.36 18.19 -5.37
N LYS A 92 -7.26 18.08 -6.71
CA LYS A 92 -7.34 16.79 -7.41
C LYS A 92 -6.07 15.99 -7.15
N ASN A 93 -6.20 14.73 -6.75
CA ASN A 93 -5.07 13.84 -6.51
C ASN A 93 -4.24 13.63 -7.80
N ILE A 94 -2.92 13.64 -7.65
CA ILE A 94 -1.95 13.30 -8.70
C ILE A 94 -1.19 12.06 -8.22
N ILE A 95 -1.15 11.03 -9.06
CA ILE A 95 -0.36 9.82 -8.79
C ILE A 95 1.07 9.99 -9.32
N PRO A 96 2.08 9.31 -8.77
CA PRO A 96 3.45 9.38 -9.27
C PRO A 96 3.59 9.17 -10.78
N ALA A 97 2.82 8.23 -11.34
CA ALA A 97 2.82 7.94 -12.78
C ALA A 97 2.39 9.13 -13.66
N ALA A 98 1.61 10.07 -13.11
CA ALA A 98 1.08 11.25 -13.78
C ALA A 98 1.94 12.52 -13.58
N LEU A 99 3.05 12.42 -12.84
CA LEU A 99 4.01 13.51 -12.72
C LEU A 99 4.80 13.72 -14.04
N PRO A 100 5.31 14.93 -14.29
CA PRO A 100 6.25 15.17 -15.39
C PRO A 100 7.41 14.20 -15.34
N ALA A 101 7.91 13.77 -16.51
CA ALA A 101 8.86 12.67 -16.58
C ALA A 101 10.17 12.92 -15.81
N VAL A 102 10.64 14.18 -15.75
CA VAL A 102 11.85 14.57 -15.00
C VAL A 102 11.63 14.43 -13.50
N ASP A 103 10.53 14.97 -12.97
CA ASP A 103 10.18 14.90 -11.55
C ASP A 103 9.92 13.45 -11.13
N ARG A 104 9.18 12.70 -11.96
CA ARG A 104 8.88 11.29 -11.72
C ARG A 104 10.15 10.46 -11.60
N ARG A 105 11.11 10.61 -12.52
CA ARG A 105 12.38 9.86 -12.48
C ARG A 105 13.17 10.16 -11.22
N SER A 106 13.23 11.43 -10.82
CA SER A 106 13.94 11.86 -9.62
C SER A 106 13.30 11.29 -8.34
N LEU A 107 11.97 11.36 -8.25
CA LEU A 107 11.19 10.74 -7.17
C LEU A 107 11.41 9.22 -7.13
N GLU A 108 11.31 8.57 -8.29
CA GLU A 108 11.44 7.12 -8.39
C GLU A 108 12.83 6.64 -7.97
N ALA A 109 13.91 7.33 -8.35
CA ALA A 109 15.26 6.95 -7.93
C ALA A 109 15.43 6.94 -6.39
N ILE A 110 14.81 7.90 -5.70
CA ILE A 110 14.84 7.97 -4.23
C ILE A 110 13.98 6.85 -3.62
N CYS A 111 12.75 6.69 -4.10
CA CYS A 111 11.84 5.66 -3.62
C CYS A 111 12.35 4.24 -3.90
N ASP A 112 13.04 4.02 -5.02
CA ASP A 112 13.69 2.76 -5.36
C ASP A 112 14.75 2.36 -4.34
N SER A 113 15.63 3.31 -4.00
CA SER A 113 16.68 3.11 -3.01
C SER A 113 16.08 2.75 -1.64
N ALA A 114 15.06 3.50 -1.21
CA ALA A 114 14.35 3.22 0.04
C ALA A 114 13.63 1.86 0.01
N LEU A 115 12.97 1.51 -1.10
CA LEU A 115 12.31 0.21 -1.25
C LEU A 115 13.30 -0.95 -1.09
N LEU A 116 14.46 -0.87 -1.75
CA LEU A 116 15.48 -1.92 -1.66
C LEU A 116 15.98 -2.07 -0.21
N GLN A 117 16.17 -0.96 0.50
CA GLN A 117 16.54 -0.98 1.91
C GLN A 117 15.45 -1.62 2.78
N CYS A 118 14.17 -1.25 2.58
CA CYS A 118 13.05 -1.85 3.30
C CYS A 118 12.98 -3.37 3.08
N VAL A 119 13.08 -3.82 1.84
CA VAL A 119 13.07 -5.25 1.49
C VAL A 119 14.21 -6.01 2.18
N ARG A 120 15.42 -5.43 2.22
CA ARG A 120 16.59 -6.01 2.90
C ARG A 120 16.42 -6.06 4.41
N VAL A 121 15.99 -4.97 5.04
CA VAL A 121 15.78 -4.90 6.51
C VAL A 121 14.71 -5.88 6.95
N LEU A 122 13.62 -5.99 6.21
CA LEU A 122 12.54 -6.93 6.48
C LEU A 122 12.92 -8.38 6.11
N ARG A 123 14.04 -8.60 5.41
CA ARG A 123 14.47 -9.89 4.88
C ARG A 123 13.34 -10.59 4.10
N ALA A 124 12.60 -9.81 3.32
CA ALA A 124 11.43 -10.29 2.63
C ALA A 124 11.80 -11.26 1.51
N GLN A 125 11.23 -12.47 1.54
CA GLN A 125 11.41 -13.48 0.49
C GLN A 125 10.40 -13.31 -0.66
N ILE A 126 9.24 -12.73 -0.35
CA ILE A 126 8.17 -12.48 -1.30
C ILE A 126 7.72 -11.04 -1.16
N VAL A 127 7.66 -10.30 -2.26
CA VAL A 127 7.06 -8.97 -2.33
C VAL A 127 5.75 -9.05 -3.10
N VAL A 128 4.63 -8.81 -2.41
CA VAL A 128 3.30 -8.74 -3.04
C VAL A 128 2.98 -7.30 -3.41
N ALA A 129 3.09 -6.99 -4.69
CA ALA A 129 2.80 -5.67 -5.22
C ALA A 129 1.30 -5.48 -5.48
N VAL A 130 0.70 -4.48 -4.80
CA VAL A 130 -0.70 -4.11 -4.98
C VAL A 130 -0.86 -3.17 -6.18
N GLY A 131 -1.27 -3.73 -7.32
CA GLY A 131 -1.44 -3.02 -8.58
C GLY A 131 -0.19 -2.96 -9.47
N LYS A 132 -0.40 -2.60 -10.73
CA LYS A 132 0.64 -2.65 -11.78
C LYS A 132 1.84 -1.73 -11.49
N TYR A 133 1.60 -0.48 -11.13
CA TYR A 133 2.71 0.47 -10.91
C TYR A 133 3.67 -0.02 -9.82
N ALA A 134 3.14 -0.52 -8.70
CA ALA A 134 3.98 -1.06 -7.62
C ALA A 134 4.79 -2.29 -8.11
N ALA A 135 4.17 -3.18 -8.89
CA ALA A 135 4.84 -4.36 -9.41
C ALA A 135 5.97 -3.99 -10.38
N ASP A 136 5.72 -3.06 -11.31
CA ASP A 136 6.71 -2.59 -12.26
C ASP A 136 7.92 -1.96 -11.52
N ARG A 137 7.68 -1.20 -10.43
CA ARG A 137 8.77 -0.62 -9.62
C ARG A 137 9.55 -1.68 -8.85
N VAL A 138 8.89 -2.59 -8.15
CA VAL A 138 9.57 -3.67 -7.40
C VAL A 138 10.45 -4.49 -8.34
N THR A 139 9.90 -4.94 -9.48
CA THR A 139 10.66 -5.70 -10.48
C THR A 139 11.84 -4.90 -11.03
N HIS A 140 11.65 -3.61 -11.31
CA HIS A 140 12.74 -2.74 -11.75
C HIS A 140 13.87 -2.69 -10.71
N VAL A 141 13.54 -2.38 -9.46
CA VAL A 141 14.51 -2.23 -8.35
C VAL A 141 15.31 -3.51 -8.13
N LEU A 142 14.63 -4.65 -8.03
CA LEU A 142 15.30 -5.93 -7.82
C LEU A 142 16.24 -6.26 -8.99
N ARG A 143 15.81 -6.01 -10.23
CA ARG A 143 16.63 -6.25 -11.43
C ARG A 143 17.88 -5.38 -11.48
N VAL A 144 17.77 -4.08 -11.14
CA VAL A 144 18.90 -3.14 -11.24
C VAL A 144 19.80 -3.14 -10.00
N SER A 145 19.37 -3.77 -8.90
CA SER A 145 20.15 -3.86 -7.66
C SER A 145 21.49 -4.58 -7.83
N GLY A 146 21.60 -5.50 -8.80
CA GLY A 146 22.80 -6.29 -9.08
C GLY A 146 23.23 -7.24 -7.96
N ASP A 147 22.38 -7.44 -6.95
CA ASP A 147 22.67 -8.20 -5.74
C ASP A 147 22.08 -9.62 -5.86
N GLU A 148 22.90 -10.65 -5.67
CA GLU A 148 22.46 -12.05 -5.72
C GLU A 148 21.32 -12.35 -4.73
N SER A 149 21.32 -11.69 -3.57
CA SER A 149 20.23 -11.85 -2.59
C SER A 149 18.89 -11.36 -3.15
N SER A 150 18.90 -10.33 -4.00
CA SER A 150 17.71 -9.77 -4.63
C SER A 150 17.18 -10.65 -5.77
N ALA A 151 18.02 -11.50 -6.37
CA ALA A 151 17.60 -12.45 -7.40
C ALA A 151 16.71 -13.58 -6.84
N SER A 152 16.79 -13.84 -5.54
CA SER A 152 16.00 -14.87 -4.86
C SER A 152 14.60 -14.40 -4.44
N ILE A 153 14.34 -13.08 -4.51
CA ILE A 153 13.09 -12.48 -4.03
C ILE A 153 12.00 -12.67 -5.07
N ARG A 154 10.92 -13.35 -4.68
CA ARG A 154 9.74 -13.56 -5.54
C ARG A 154 8.87 -12.31 -5.57
N VAL A 155 8.47 -11.87 -6.76
CA VAL A 155 7.55 -10.74 -6.92
C VAL A 155 6.19 -11.26 -7.40
N GLU A 156 5.17 -11.05 -6.57
CA GLU A 156 3.79 -11.36 -6.91
C GLU A 156 3.00 -10.08 -7.12
N ARG A 157 1.99 -10.11 -8.00
CA ARG A 157 1.12 -8.97 -8.23
C ARG A 157 -0.33 -9.34 -7.98
N ILE A 158 -1.00 -8.53 -7.17
CA ILE A 158 -2.44 -8.61 -6.96
C ILE A 158 -3.17 -7.41 -7.56
N LEU A 159 -4.46 -7.57 -7.82
CA LEU A 159 -5.35 -6.50 -8.26
C LEU A 159 -5.39 -5.39 -7.21
N HIS A 160 -5.37 -4.12 -7.63
CA HIS A 160 -5.50 -3.00 -6.70
C HIS A 160 -6.97 -2.83 -6.26
N PRO A 161 -7.26 -2.58 -4.96
CA PRO A 161 -8.64 -2.46 -4.46
C PRO A 161 -9.38 -1.18 -4.86
N SER A 162 -8.84 -0.36 -5.75
CA SER A 162 -9.37 0.98 -6.00
C SER A 162 -10.71 0.90 -6.74
N PRO A 163 -11.72 1.70 -6.35
CA PRO A 163 -12.98 1.76 -7.08
C PRO A 163 -12.83 2.30 -8.51
N ALA A 164 -11.70 2.94 -8.83
CA ALA A 164 -11.39 3.36 -10.19
C ALA A 164 -11.10 2.19 -11.15
N SER A 165 -10.88 0.97 -10.63
CA SER A 165 -10.74 -0.24 -11.44
C SER A 165 -12.11 -0.93 -11.58
N PRO A 166 -12.67 -1.05 -12.80
CA PRO A 166 -13.92 -1.79 -13.01
C PRO A 166 -13.85 -3.22 -12.49
N GLN A 167 -12.70 -3.90 -12.70
CA GLN A 167 -12.46 -5.26 -12.21
C GLN A 167 -12.51 -5.37 -10.68
N ALA A 168 -12.06 -4.35 -9.95
CA ALA A 168 -12.14 -4.36 -8.49
C ALA A 168 -13.59 -4.22 -7.99
N ASN A 169 -14.49 -3.71 -8.81
CA ASN A 169 -15.90 -3.54 -8.45
C ASN A 169 -16.75 -4.80 -8.71
N THR A 170 -16.19 -5.82 -9.37
CA THR A 170 -16.87 -7.09 -9.69
C THR A 170 -16.52 -8.23 -8.72
N GLY A 171 -16.00 -7.92 -7.53
CA GLY A 171 -15.56 -8.93 -6.54
C GLY A 171 -14.05 -8.93 -6.33
N TRP A 172 -13.52 -7.84 -5.77
CA TRP A 172 -12.07 -7.72 -5.54
C TRP A 172 -11.52 -8.80 -4.59
N GLU A 173 -12.25 -9.14 -3.52
CA GLU A 173 -11.80 -10.11 -2.52
C GLU A 173 -11.63 -11.50 -3.13
N GLU A 174 -12.59 -11.93 -3.95
CA GLU A 174 -12.56 -13.23 -4.62
C GLU A 174 -11.40 -13.32 -5.63
N ILE A 175 -11.21 -12.27 -6.42
CA ILE A 175 -10.12 -12.18 -7.41
C ILE A 175 -8.76 -12.25 -6.71
N VAL A 176 -8.57 -11.45 -5.65
CA VAL A 176 -7.30 -11.42 -4.91
C VAL A 176 -7.05 -12.72 -4.16
N THR A 177 -8.10 -13.33 -3.60
CA THR A 177 -7.99 -14.67 -2.99
C THR A 177 -7.45 -15.69 -3.99
N GLN A 178 -7.97 -15.71 -5.22
CA GLN A 178 -7.49 -16.63 -6.24
C GLN A 178 -6.05 -16.30 -6.69
N GLN A 179 -5.69 -15.03 -6.79
CA GLN A 179 -4.31 -14.61 -7.12
C GLN A 179 -3.31 -15.04 -6.03
N LEU A 180 -3.66 -14.85 -4.76
CA LEU A 180 -2.83 -15.28 -3.62
C LEU A 180 -2.75 -16.81 -3.51
N ARG A 181 -3.84 -17.52 -3.82
CA ARG A 181 -3.84 -18.99 -3.88
C ARG A 181 -2.95 -19.51 -4.99
N ASN A 182 -3.09 -18.99 -6.21
CA ASN A 182 -2.31 -19.43 -7.37
C ASN A 182 -0.81 -19.16 -7.24
N SER A 183 -0.43 -18.09 -6.55
CA SER A 183 0.98 -17.76 -6.25
C SER A 183 1.53 -18.50 -5.03
N GLY A 184 0.70 -19.28 -4.32
CA GLY A 184 1.09 -19.95 -3.08
C GLY A 184 1.38 -18.97 -1.93
N VAL A 185 0.91 -17.73 -2.01
CA VAL A 185 1.08 -16.73 -0.94
C VAL A 185 0.03 -16.88 0.16
N LEU A 186 -1.17 -17.36 -0.19
CA LEU A 186 -2.30 -17.45 0.74
C LEU A 186 -1.97 -18.24 2.02
N GLN A 187 -1.12 -19.27 1.93
CA GLN A 187 -0.65 -20.07 3.06
C GLN A 187 0.12 -19.29 4.13
N HIS A 188 0.65 -18.10 3.80
CA HIS A 188 1.35 -17.24 4.77
C HIS A 188 0.40 -16.31 5.52
N LEU A 189 -0.86 -16.19 5.06
CA LEU A 189 -1.92 -15.38 5.67
C LEU A 189 -2.90 -16.24 6.48
N GLN A 190 -3.05 -17.50 6.10
CA GLN A 190 -3.89 -18.48 6.78
C GLN A 190 -2.98 -19.48 7.50
N GLN A 191 -2.98 -19.50 8.84
CA GLN A 191 -2.39 -20.65 9.51
C GLN A 191 -3.29 -21.87 9.33
N PRO A 192 -2.73 -23.09 9.16
CA PRO A 192 -3.53 -24.30 9.19
C PRO A 192 -4.28 -24.38 10.53
N CYS A 193 -5.55 -24.80 10.48
CA CYS A 193 -6.30 -25.21 11.67
C CYS A 193 -5.59 -26.36 12.39
#